data_AF-A0A2V3HG82-F1
#
_entry.id   AF-A0A2V3HG82-F1
#
_cell.length_a   1.000
_cell.length_b   1.000
_cell.length_c   1.000
_cell.angle_alpha   90.00
_cell.angle_beta   90.00
_cell.angle_gamma   90.00
#
_symmetry.space_group_name_H-M   'P 1'
#
loop_
_entity.id
_entity.type
_entity.pdbx_description
1 polymer ?
#
loop_
_entity_poly.entity_id
_entity_poly.type
_entity_poly.pdbx_seq_one_letter_code
_entity_poly.pdbx_strand_id
1 'polypeptide(L)'
;MYGKSVSMFHFDLRGPGNMNPDFSDGSTDTHPVFEIHTFSEIPDDSADIFKCKVLHNLGPMGWSDFGGSGDCELEGTGTIDMVAAVLYIVGIALLAYGGMMMVVGRSAKAGSLLAASENEE
;
A
#
# COMPACT_ATOMS: atom_id res chain seq x y z
N MET A 1 -22.49 -1.61 -1.29
CA MET A 1 -22.91 -3.04 -1.34
C MET A 1 -22.69 -3.63 0.05
N TYR A 2 -23.76 -3.71 0.85
CA TYR A 2 -23.70 -4.15 2.24
C TYR A 2 -23.84 -5.68 2.31
N GLY A 3 -22.73 -6.36 2.56
CA GLY A 3 -22.76 -7.74 3.04
C GLY A 3 -22.92 -7.74 4.56
N LYS A 4 -24.14 -7.49 5.07
CA LYS A 4 -24.45 -7.80 6.47
C LYS A 4 -24.49 -9.32 6.57
N SER A 5 -23.36 -9.94 6.90
CA SER A 5 -23.30 -11.38 7.15
C SER A 5 -23.63 -11.63 8.62
N VAL A 6 -24.75 -12.30 8.83
CA VAL A 6 -25.15 -12.84 10.12
C VAL A 6 -24.74 -14.31 10.11
N SER A 7 -23.82 -14.67 11.00
CA SER A 7 -23.41 -16.06 11.23
C SER A 7 -23.98 -16.51 12.57
N MET A 8 -24.91 -17.46 12.54
CA MET A 8 -25.58 -17.98 13.73
C MET A 8 -25.11 -19.39 14.07
N PHE A 9 -24.63 -19.58 15.29
CA PHE A 9 -24.15 -20.87 15.77
C PHE A 9 -25.23 -21.58 16.57
N HIS A 10 -25.52 -22.81 16.17
CA HIS A 10 -26.52 -23.66 16.79
C HIS A 10 -25.84 -24.79 17.57
N PHE A 11 -26.36 -25.08 18.76
CA PHE A 11 -25.99 -26.23 19.56
C PHE A 11 -27.02 -27.33 19.37
N ASP A 12 -26.56 -28.51 18.93
CA ASP A 12 -27.39 -29.70 18.76
C ASP A 12 -27.64 -30.35 20.13
N LEU A 13 -28.90 -30.36 20.56
CA LEU A 13 -29.32 -30.91 21.86
C LEU A 13 -29.41 -32.44 21.86
N ARG A 14 -29.35 -33.08 20.69
CA ARG A 14 -29.52 -34.54 20.56
C ARG A 14 -28.25 -35.33 20.88
N GLY A 15 -27.15 -34.63 21.16
CA GLY A 15 -25.89 -35.23 21.59
C GLY A 15 -24.93 -35.57 20.45
N PRO A 16 -23.69 -35.97 20.80
CA PRO A 16 -22.61 -36.17 19.84
C PRO A 16 -22.87 -37.36 18.90
N GLY A 17 -22.56 -37.17 17.62
CA GLY A 17 -22.72 -38.19 16.58
C GLY A 17 -24.08 -38.18 15.89
N ASN A 18 -24.99 -37.30 16.29
CA ASN A 18 -26.24 -37.09 15.56
C ASN A 18 -26.00 -36.22 14.32
N MET A 19 -26.62 -36.59 13.20
CA MET A 19 -26.43 -35.92 11.90
C MET A 19 -27.77 -35.30 11.47
N ASN A 20 -27.72 -34.25 10.66
CA ASN A 20 -28.91 -33.55 10.11
C ASN A 20 -29.91 -33.08 11.20
N PRO A 21 -29.53 -32.07 12.00
CA PRO A 21 -30.48 -31.40 12.89
C PRO A 21 -31.62 -30.72 12.13
N ASP A 22 -32.82 -30.76 12.70
CA ASP A 22 -33.95 -29.98 12.21
C ASP A 22 -33.84 -28.53 12.70
N PHE A 23 -33.77 -27.60 11.75
CA PHE A 23 -33.70 -26.15 11.96
C PHE A 23 -35.06 -25.46 11.76
N SER A 24 -36.15 -26.21 11.57
CA SER A 24 -37.48 -25.65 11.38
C SER A 24 -38.01 -24.96 12.65
N ASP A 25 -38.87 -23.95 12.46
CA ASP A 25 -39.52 -23.24 13.57
C ASP A 25 -40.35 -24.20 14.44
N GLY A 26 -39.96 -24.34 15.71
CA GLY A 26 -40.60 -25.24 16.68
C GLY A 26 -39.85 -26.55 16.92
N SER A 27 -38.77 -26.81 16.19
CA SER A 27 -37.84 -27.92 16.49
C SER A 27 -37.09 -27.69 17.81
N THR A 28 -36.92 -28.75 18.59
CA THR A 28 -36.07 -28.76 19.80
C THR A 28 -34.67 -29.33 19.51
N ASP A 29 -34.37 -29.68 18.27
CA ASP A 29 -33.09 -30.31 17.91
C ASP A 29 -31.91 -29.34 18.10
N THR A 30 -32.13 -28.06 17.82
CA THR A 30 -31.08 -27.05 17.89
C THR A 30 -31.49 -25.84 18.70
N HIS A 31 -30.53 -25.31 19.45
CA HIS A 31 -30.67 -24.02 20.12
C HIS A 31 -29.62 -23.03 19.63
N PRO A 32 -29.99 -21.79 19.26
CA PRO A 32 -29.02 -20.76 18.94
C PRO A 32 -28.26 -20.37 20.21
N VAL A 33 -26.92 -20.38 20.17
CA VAL A 33 -26.09 -20.10 21.35
C VAL A 33 -25.48 -18.70 21.27
N PHE A 34 -25.01 -18.30 20.09
CA PHE A 34 -24.56 -16.93 19.86
C PHE A 34 -24.63 -16.57 18.37
N GLU A 35 -24.83 -15.28 18.14
CA GLU A 35 -24.92 -14.67 16.83
C GLU A 35 -23.74 -13.72 16.65
N ILE A 36 -22.99 -13.89 15.56
CA ILE A 36 -21.93 -12.98 15.18
C ILE A 36 -22.47 -12.08 14.09
N HIS A 37 -22.58 -10.79 14.41
CA HIS A 37 -22.84 -9.78 13.41
C HIS A 37 -21.52 -9.24 12.88
N THR A 38 -21.30 -9.41 11.57
CA THR A 38 -20.24 -8.69 10.87
C THR A 38 -20.86 -7.48 10.18
N PHE A 39 -20.65 -6.31 10.76
CA PHE A 39 -21.04 -5.03 10.18
C PHE A 39 -19.82 -4.39 9.54
N SER A 40 -19.79 -4.28 8.21
CA SER A 40 -18.99 -3.26 7.55
C SER A 40 -19.79 -1.96 7.64
N GLU A 41 -19.70 -1.28 8.79
CA GLU A 41 -20.52 -0.10 9.09
C GLU A 41 -19.89 1.18 8.52
N ILE A 42 -19.34 1.10 7.30
CA ILE A 42 -18.91 2.29 6.59
C ILE A 42 -20.15 2.80 5.84
N PRO A 43 -20.67 4.00 6.13
CA PRO A 43 -21.78 4.58 5.38
C PRO A 43 -21.39 4.75 3.90
N ASP A 44 -22.36 4.69 2.97
CA ASP A 44 -22.07 4.63 1.53
C ASP A 44 -21.19 5.80 1.04
N ASP A 45 -21.35 6.98 1.61
CA ASP A 45 -20.50 8.16 1.38
C ASP A 45 -19.04 7.94 1.84
N SER A 46 -18.86 7.27 2.97
CA SER A 46 -17.55 6.93 3.53
C SER A 46 -16.90 5.74 2.84
N ALA A 47 -17.69 4.89 2.17
CA ALA A 47 -17.18 3.72 1.44
C ALA A 47 -16.44 4.14 0.17
N ASP A 48 -16.94 5.16 -0.53
CA ASP A 48 -16.27 5.73 -1.70
C ASP A 48 -14.99 6.48 -1.29
N ILE A 49 -15.03 7.23 -0.18
CA ILE A 49 -13.84 7.87 0.41
C ILE A 49 -12.80 6.81 0.83
N PHE A 50 -13.22 5.73 1.49
CA PHE A 50 -12.32 4.66 1.93
C PHE A 50 -11.66 3.93 0.75
N LYS A 51 -12.44 3.58 -0.28
CA LYS A 51 -11.88 3.01 -1.51
C LYS A 51 -10.89 3.98 -2.15
N CYS A 52 -11.21 5.27 -2.21
CA CYS A 52 -10.31 6.28 -2.77
C CYS A 52 -8.98 6.33 -1.98
N LYS A 53 -9.04 6.38 -0.65
CA LYS A 53 -7.85 6.40 0.22
C LYS A 53 -7.01 5.13 0.24
N VAL A 54 -7.61 3.95 0.00
CA VAL A 54 -6.91 2.65 0.10
C VAL A 54 -6.53 2.07 -1.26
N LEU A 55 -7.41 2.14 -2.26
CA LEU A 55 -7.16 1.59 -3.60
C LEU A 55 -6.55 2.63 -4.55
N HIS A 56 -6.86 3.92 -4.35
CA HIS A 56 -6.38 5.02 -5.19
C HIS A 56 -5.44 5.98 -4.45
N ASN A 57 -4.71 5.48 -3.44
CA ASN A 57 -3.70 6.26 -2.72
C ASN A 57 -2.43 6.53 -3.54
N LEU A 58 -2.24 5.79 -4.63
CA LEU A 58 -1.10 5.96 -5.51
C LEU A 58 -1.49 7.04 -6.52
N GLY A 59 -0.89 8.22 -6.38
CA GLY A 59 -1.09 9.34 -7.32
C GLY A 59 -0.76 8.97 -8.77
N PRO A 60 -0.86 9.90 -9.74
CA PRO A 60 -0.81 9.60 -11.18
C PRO A 60 0.46 8.87 -11.65
N MET A 61 1.54 8.92 -10.86
CA MET A 61 2.80 8.23 -11.15
C MET A 61 2.84 6.79 -10.62
N GLY A 62 1.85 6.33 -9.85
CA GLY A 62 1.74 4.96 -9.35
C GLY A 62 2.65 4.62 -8.17
N TRP A 63 3.39 5.58 -7.62
CA TRP A 63 4.33 5.35 -6.50
C TRP A 63 4.37 6.47 -5.44
N SER A 64 3.69 7.60 -5.66
CA SER A 64 3.63 8.72 -4.70
C SER A 64 2.35 9.53 -4.92
N ASP A 65 1.80 10.07 -3.84
CA ASP A 65 0.70 11.02 -3.83
C ASP A 65 1.16 12.28 -3.08
N PHE A 66 1.38 13.38 -3.80
CA PHE A 66 1.90 14.62 -3.22
C PHE A 66 0.86 15.38 -2.35
N GLY A 67 -0.29 14.77 -2.08
CA GLY A 67 -1.40 15.37 -1.34
C GLY A 67 -2.19 16.38 -2.18
N GLY A 68 -3.25 16.94 -1.60
CA GLY A 68 -4.13 17.91 -2.25
C GLY A 68 -5.24 18.43 -1.32
N SER A 69 -6.20 19.18 -1.88
CA SER A 69 -7.41 19.64 -1.21
C SER A 69 -8.67 18.84 -1.61
N GLY A 70 -9.08 17.88 -0.77
CA GLY A 70 -10.31 17.12 -0.97
C GLY A 70 -10.47 15.97 0.03
N ASP A 71 -11.69 15.46 0.20
CA ASP A 71 -12.01 14.38 1.16
C ASP A 71 -11.25 13.06 0.89
N CYS A 72 -10.74 12.92 -0.35
CA CYS A 72 -10.03 11.75 -0.85
C CYS A 72 -8.50 11.88 -0.87
N GLU A 73 -7.94 13.07 -0.66
CA GLU A 73 -6.49 13.29 -0.76
C GLU A 73 -5.84 13.12 0.62
N LEU A 74 -4.71 12.42 0.67
CA LEU A 74 -3.98 12.18 1.93
C LEU A 74 -3.09 13.39 2.24
N GLU A 75 -3.69 14.41 2.86
CA GLU A 75 -2.96 15.61 3.33
C GLU A 75 -1.78 15.25 4.25
N GLY A 76 -1.91 14.16 5.01
CA GLY A 76 -0.87 13.68 5.92
C GLY A 76 0.36 13.06 5.24
N THR A 77 0.24 12.47 4.05
CA THR A 77 1.37 11.82 3.36
C THR A 77 2.16 12.78 2.49
N GLY A 78 1.54 13.88 2.00
CA GLY A 78 2.20 14.85 1.13
C GLY A 78 3.52 15.40 1.68
N THR A 79 3.66 15.54 3.00
CA THR A 79 4.94 15.92 3.63
C THR A 79 6.04 14.87 3.46
N ILE A 80 5.70 13.59 3.64
CA ILE A 80 6.63 12.46 3.48
C ILE A 80 7.00 12.30 2.00
N ASP A 81 6.03 12.40 1.11
CA ASP A 81 6.24 12.35 -0.34
C ASP A 81 7.15 13.48 -0.84
N MET A 82 7.01 14.68 -0.29
CA MET A 82 7.89 15.80 -0.60
C MET A 82 9.33 15.59 -0.11
N VAL A 83 9.50 15.05 1.09
CA VAL A 83 10.84 14.67 1.61
C VAL A 83 11.46 13.59 0.71
N ALA A 84 10.69 12.58 0.32
CA ALA A 84 11.15 11.53 -0.60
C ALA A 84 11.59 12.13 -1.95
N ALA A 85 10.80 13.04 -2.52
CA ALA A 85 11.15 13.71 -3.77
C ALA A 85 12.46 14.51 -3.68
N VAL A 86 12.67 15.24 -2.58
CA VAL A 86 13.94 15.96 -2.33
C VAL A 86 15.12 14.99 -2.28
N LEU A 87 14.98 13.87 -1.56
CA LEU A 87 16.03 12.85 -1.47
C LEU A 87 16.35 12.24 -2.84
N TYR A 88 15.35 11.99 -3.68
CA TYR A 88 15.57 11.53 -5.05
C TYR A 88 16.34 12.54 -5.90
N ILE A 89 15.95 13.81 -5.87
CA ILE A 89 16.63 14.87 -6.63
C ILE A 89 18.09 14.99 -6.17
N VAL A 90 18.33 15.00 -4.86
CA VAL A 90 19.69 15.06 -4.30
C VAL A 90 20.50 13.84 -4.71
N GLY A 91 19.92 12.64 -4.63
CA GLY A 91 20.58 11.40 -5.05
C GLY A 91 20.97 11.42 -6.53
N ILE A 92 20.07 11.84 -7.42
CA ILE A 92 20.34 11.97 -8.86
C ILE A 92 21.44 13.01 -9.11
N ALA A 93 21.40 14.16 -8.42
CA ALA A 93 22.43 15.19 -8.56
C ALA A 93 23.82 14.67 -8.12
N LEU A 94 23.89 13.93 -7.01
CA LEU A 94 25.13 13.33 -6.53
C LEU A 94 25.66 12.25 -7.50
N LEU A 95 24.78 11.42 -8.06
CA LEU A 95 25.15 10.43 -9.08
C LEU A 95 25.68 11.10 -10.34
N ALA A 96 25.01 12.14 -10.83
CA ALA A 96 25.43 12.89 -12.01
C ALA A 96 26.78 13.60 -11.78
N TYR A 97 26.95 14.22 -10.61
CA TYR A 97 28.19 14.88 -10.23
C TYR A 97 29.35 13.88 -10.11
N GLY A 98 29.15 12.77 -9.40
CA GLY A 98 30.14 11.71 -9.28
C GLY A 98 30.51 11.10 -10.64
N GLY A 99 29.51 10.88 -11.50
CA GLY A 99 29.70 10.42 -12.88
C GLY A 99 30.55 11.37 -13.71
N MET A 100 30.23 12.68 -13.69
CA MET A 100 31.02 13.69 -14.40
C MET A 100 32.45 13.74 -13.89
N MET A 101 32.67 13.72 -12.57
CA MET A 101 34.02 13.76 -12.00
C MET A 101 34.84 12.52 -12.36
N MET A 102 34.22 11.33 -12.45
CA MET A 102 34.89 10.12 -12.94
C MET A 102 35.26 10.20 -14.43
N VAL A 103 34.40 10.79 -15.26
CA VAL A 103 34.66 10.98 -16.71
C VAL A 103 35.77 12.01 -16.93
N VAL A 104 35.68 13.18 -16.29
CA VAL A 104 36.68 14.25 -16.38
C VAL A 104 38.02 13.78 -15.80
N GLY A 105 38.01 13.11 -14.65
CA GLY A 105 39.21 12.55 -14.03
C GLY A 105 39.91 11.50 -14.90
N ARG A 106 39.14 10.63 -15.58
CA ARG A 106 39.69 9.70 -16.59
C ARG A 106 40.30 10.44 -17.78
N SER A 107 39.63 11.46 -18.30
CA SER A 107 40.13 12.24 -19.44
C SER A 107 41.42 13.01 -19.11
N ALA A 108 41.50 13.59 -17.91
CA ALA A 108 42.70 14.29 -17.43
C ALA A 108 43.88 13.32 -17.22
N LYS A 109 43.62 12.14 -16.63
CA LYS A 109 44.66 11.11 -16.44
C LYS A 109 45.13 10.50 -17.77
N ALA A 110 44.23 10.29 -18.72
CA ALA A 110 44.57 9.83 -20.07
C ALA A 110 45.41 10.87 -20.84
N GLY A 111 45.02 12.15 -20.78
CA GLY A 111 45.80 13.23 -21.39
C GLY A 111 47.19 13.40 -20.77
N SER A 112 47.31 13.24 -19.44
CA SER A 112 48.61 13.29 -18.75
C SER A 112 49.53 12.14 -19.15
N LEU A 113 49.00 10.93 -19.37
CA LEU A 113 49.79 9.77 -19.82
C LEU A 113 50.24 9.92 -21.29
N LEU A 114 49.40 10.47 -22.16
CA LEU A 114 49.77 10.76 -23.54
C LEU A 114 50.86 11.84 -23.61
N ALA A 115 50.74 12.92 -22.82
CA ALA A 115 51.75 13.96 -22.74
C ALA A 115 53.08 13.47 -22.14
N ALA A 116 53.04 12.51 -21.20
CA ALA A 116 54.25 11.89 -20.67
C ALA A 116 54.96 11.01 -21.72
N SER A 117 54.19 10.31 -22.56
CA SER A 117 54.70 9.47 -23.65
C SER A 117 55.40 10.26 -24.77
N GLU A 118 54.95 11.48 -25.09
CA GLU A 118 55.59 12.32 -26.13
C GLU A 118 56.92 12.94 -25.68
N ASN A 119 57.21 12.98 -24.38
CA ASN A 119 58.46 13.55 -23.85
C ASN A 119 59.57 12.51 -23.67
N GLU A 120 59.32 11.24 -24.01
CA GLU A 120 60.28 10.13 -23.87
C GLU A 120 60.84 9.60 -25.21
N GLU A 121 60.50 10.22 -26.36
CA GLU A 121 61.17 10.03 -27.67
C GLU A 121 62.16 11.15 -27.98
#